data_AF-A0A0C9UFM8-F1
#
_entry.id   AF-A0A0C9UFM8-F1
#
_cell.length_a   1.000
_cell.length_b   1.000
_cell.length_c   1.000
_cell.angle_alpha   90.00
_cell.angle_beta   90.00
_cell.angle_gamma   90.00
#
_symmetry.space_group_name_H-M   'P 1'
#
loop_
_entity.id
_entity.type
_entity.pdbx_description
1 polymer ?
#
loop_
_entity_poly.entity_id
_entity_poly.type
_entity_poly.pdbx_seq_one_letter_code
_entity_poly.pdbx_strand_id
1 'polypeptide(L)' 'PGHIPRPPNAFIVFRTEYIRAMETQNSTPEVSRSLGEMWRSMSEEQKQPWVEKALEKKLEHQAKYPNYRYKPVHPRD' A
#
# COMPACT_ATOMS: atom_id res chain seq x y z
N PRO A 1 -15.24 12.71 -13.66
CA PRO A 1 -14.51 12.43 -12.40
C PRO A 1 -14.12 10.94 -12.34
N GLY A 2 -12.83 10.64 -12.51
CA GLY A 2 -12.31 9.27 -12.61
C GLY A 2 -12.36 8.47 -11.30
N HIS A 3 -11.93 7.21 -11.38
CA HIS A 3 -11.82 6.31 -10.23
C HIS A 3 -10.83 6.86 -9.18
N ILE A 4 -11.26 7.00 -7.93
CA ILE A 4 -10.39 7.34 -6.80
C ILE A 4 -9.82 6.02 -6.25
N PRO A 5 -8.49 5.80 -6.31
CA PRO A 5 -7.88 4.58 -5.78
C PRO A 5 -7.96 4.55 -4.25
N ARG A 6 -7.82 3.36 -3.67
CA ARG A 6 -7.78 3.21 -2.21
C ARG A 6 -6.50 3.86 -1.64
N PRO A 7 -6.54 4.41 -0.42
CA PRO A 7 -5.30 4.74 0.29
C PRO A 7 -4.48 3.46 0.53
N PRO A 8 -3.14 3.51 0.40
CA PRO A 8 -2.28 2.36 0.62
C PRO A 8 -2.28 1.96 2.10
N ASN A 9 -2.24 0.65 2.37
CA ASN A 9 -1.97 0.15 3.73
C ASN A 9 -0.46 0.07 3.98
N ALA A 10 -0.07 -0.29 5.21
CA ALA A 10 1.34 -0.34 5.63
C ALA A 10 2.22 -1.18 4.70
N PHE A 11 1.76 -2.38 4.33
CA PHE A 11 2.49 -3.25 3.40
C PHE A 11 2.64 -2.63 2.01
N ILE A 12 1.60 -1.97 1.48
CA ILE A 12 1.68 -1.30 0.18
C ILE A 12 2.68 -0.13 0.23
N VAL A 13 2.70 0.66 1.31
CA VAL A 13 3.71 1.72 1.50
C VAL A 13 5.12 1.12 1.51
N PHE A 14 5.35 0.10 2.34
CA PHE A 14 6.62 -0.63 2.41
C PHE A 14 7.08 -1.15 1.04
N ARG A 15 6.22 -1.92 0.36
CA ARG A 15 6.53 -2.49 -0.96
C ARG A 15 6.86 -1.41 -1.99
N THR A 16 6.09 -0.32 -2.02
CA THR A 16 6.32 0.77 -2.98
C THR A 16 7.65 1.47 -2.73
N GLU A 17 8.00 1.76 -1.48
CA GLU A 17 9.30 2.37 -1.15
C GLU A 17 10.47 1.42 -1.44
N TYR A 18 10.33 0.14 -1.14
CA TYR A 18 11.39 -0.85 -1.41
C TYR A 18 11.65 -1.03 -2.91
N ILE A 19 10.59 -1.12 -3.71
CA ILE A 19 10.70 -1.21 -5.18
C ILE A 19 11.38 0.04 -5.75
N ARG A 20 11.03 1.24 -5.24
CA ARG A 20 11.70 2.48 -5.63
C ARG A 20 13.18 2.46 -5.27
N ALA A 21 13.53 1.98 -4.08
CA ALA A 21 14.91 1.89 -3.62
C ALA A 21 15.75 0.90 -4.43
N MET A 22 15.14 -0.14 -4.99
CA MET A 22 15.80 -1.10 -5.89
C MET A 22 15.99 -0.56 -7.33
N GLU A 23 15.55 0.68 -7.60
CA GLU A 23 15.53 1.30 -8.94
C GLU A 23 14.83 0.44 -10.02
N THR A 24 14.03 -0.55 -9.59
CA THR A 24 13.29 -1.41 -10.51
C THR A 24 11.96 -0.75 -10.84
N GLN A 25 11.73 -0.53 -12.13
CA GLN A 25 10.48 0.07 -12.60
C GLN A 25 9.28 -0.89 -12.46
N ASN A 26 9.54 -2.20 -12.32
CA ASN A 26 8.51 -3.21 -12.34
C ASN A 26 8.52 -4.07 -11.08
N SER A 27 7.35 -4.13 -10.43
CA SER A 27 7.11 -5.16 -9.43
C SER A 27 6.85 -6.48 -10.13
N THR A 28 7.86 -7.34 -10.20
CA THR A 28 7.63 -8.71 -10.66
C THR A 28 6.89 -9.52 -9.59
N PRO A 29 6.18 -10.60 -9.96
CA PRO A 29 5.56 -11.50 -9.00
C PRO A 29 6.55 -12.06 -7.96
N GLU A 30 7.78 -12.34 -8.38
CA GLU A 30 8.85 -12.87 -7.53
C GLU A 30 9.25 -11.84 -6.48
N VAL A 31 9.51 -10.58 -6.88
CA VAL A 31 9.82 -9.48 -5.95
C VAL A 31 8.68 -9.28 -4.96
N SER A 32 7.43 -9.32 -5.43
CA SER A 32 6.26 -9.18 -4.56
C SER A 32 6.14 -10.32 -3.54
N ARG A 33 6.47 -11.55 -3.94
CA ARG A 33 6.49 -12.71 -3.04
C ARG A 33 7.55 -12.54 -1.96
N SER A 34 8.79 -12.24 -2.35
CA SER A 34 9.91 -12.05 -1.43
C SER A 34 9.68 -10.89 -0.45
N LEU A 35 9.14 -9.75 -0.92
CA LEU A 35 8.77 -8.64 -0.03
C LEU A 35 7.62 -9.01 0.91
N GLY A 36 6.70 -9.87 0.47
CA GLY A 36 5.64 -10.41 1.32
C GLY A 36 6.16 -11.35 2.41
N GLU A 37 7.23 -12.11 2.14
CA GLU A 37 7.91 -12.95 3.13
C GLU A 37 8.71 -12.09 4.12
N MET A 38 9.47 -11.12 3.62
CA MET A 38 10.19 -10.15 4.46
C MET A 38 9.25 -9.39 5.39
N TRP A 39 8.13 -8.88 4.87
CA TRP A 39 7.14 -8.20 5.70
C TRP A 39 6.60 -9.08 6.83
N ARG A 40 6.40 -10.39 6.58
CA ARG A 40 5.92 -11.32 7.61
C ARG A 40 6.98 -11.63 8.66
N SER A 41 8.27 -11.61 8.31
CA SER A 41 9.37 -11.86 9.25
C SER A 41 9.78 -10.62 10.04
N MET A 42 9.39 -9.42 9.62
CA MET A 42 9.63 -8.18 10.37
C MET A 42 8.91 -8.18 11.72
N SER A 43 9.57 -7.63 12.74
CA SER A 43 8.97 -7.35 14.04
C SER A 43 8.00 -6.18 13.98
N GLU A 44 7.21 -6.02 15.03
CA GLU A 44 6.22 -4.94 15.10
C GLU A 44 6.87 -3.56 15.16
N GLU A 45 8.02 -3.45 15.82
CA GLU A 45 8.84 -2.23 15.83
C GLU A 45 9.36 -1.89 14.44
N GLN A 46 9.72 -2.91 13.64
CA GLN A 46 10.16 -2.71 12.26
C GLN A 46 8.98 -2.35 11.33
N LYS A 47 7.78 -2.83 11.62
CA LYS A 47 6.55 -2.50 10.88
C LYS A 47 5.99 -1.13 11.26
N GLN A 48 6.25 -0.65 12.47
CA GLN A 48 5.65 0.55 13.04
C GLN A 48 5.79 1.81 12.15
N PRO A 49 6.95 2.14 11.57
CA PRO A 49 7.09 3.31 10.70
C PRO A 49 6.17 3.24 9.47
N TRP A 50 5.92 2.04 8.95
CA TRP A 50 5.06 1.82 7.78
C TRP A 50 3.58 1.93 8.14
N VAL A 51 3.22 1.53 9.37
CA VAL A 51 1.87 1.72 9.92
C VAL A 51 1.56 3.20 10.08
N GLU A 52 2.51 3.98 10.63
CA GLU A 52 2.37 5.43 10.80
C GLU A 52 2.24 6.15 9.45
N LYS A 53 3.11 5.83 8.49
CA LYS A 53 3.01 6.37 7.12
C LYS A 53 1.67 6.01 6.44
N ALA A 54 1.19 4.78 6.62
CA ALA A 54 -0.11 4.38 6.06
C ALA A 54 -1.28 5.11 6.71
N LEU A 55 -1.20 5.40 8.01
CA LEU A 55 -2.18 6.22 8.72
C LEU A 55 -2.18 7.65 8.17
N GLU A 56 -1.01 8.26 8.00
CA GLU A 56 -0.88 9.59 7.38
C GLU A 56 -1.51 9.62 5.98
N LYS A 57 -1.17 8.65 5.11
CA LYS A 57 -1.76 8.54 3.77
C LYS A 57 -3.27 8.34 3.80
N LYS A 58 -3.79 7.61 4.78
CA LYS A 58 -5.24 7.45 4.99
C LYS A 58 -5.89 8.77 5.37
N LEU A 59 -5.29 9.55 6.28
CA LEU A 59 -5.79 10.86 6.70
C LEU A 59 -5.74 11.87 5.55
N GLU A 60 -4.62 11.95 4.82
CA GLU A 60 -4.49 12.77 3.61
C GLU A 60 -5.58 12.42 2.57
N HIS A 61 -5.81 11.12 2.34
CA HIS A 61 -6.83 10.66 1.42
C HIS A 61 -8.24 11.04 1.87
N GLN A 62 -8.54 10.92 3.17
CA GLN A 62 -9.84 11.32 3.73
C GLN A 62 -10.07 12.83 3.60
N ALA A 63 -9.04 13.65 3.88
CA ALA A 63 -9.12 15.10 3.71
C ALA A 63 -9.30 15.49 2.24
N LYS A 64 -8.58 14.83 1.31
CA LYS A 64 -8.67 15.10 -0.13
C LYS A 64 -9.98 14.62 -0.74
N TYR A 65 -10.54 13.52 -0.23
CA TYR A 65 -11.76 12.90 -0.73
C TYR A 65 -12.74 12.61 0.41
N PRO A 66 -13.38 13.65 0.99
CA PRO A 66 -14.24 13.50 2.17
C PRO A 66 -15.46 12.60 1.93
N ASN A 67 -15.94 12.53 0.68
CA ASN A 67 -17.06 11.68 0.26
C ASN A 67 -16.62 10.32 -0.28
N TYR A 68 -15.34 9.95 -0.14
CA TYR A 68 -14.85 8.67 -0.61
C TYR A 68 -15.48 7.51 0.16
N ARG A 69 -15.99 6.53 -0.58
CA ARG A 69 -16.45 5.25 -0.03
C ARG A 69 -15.93 4.13 -0.92
N TYR A 70 -15.32 3.12 -0.30
CA TYR A 70 -14.92 1.91 -1.01
C TYR A 70 -16.15 1.20 -1.58
N LYS A 71 -16.16 1.04 -2.91
CA LYS A 71 -17.18 0.30 -3.66
C LYS A 71 -16.46 -0.77 -4.47
N PRO A 72 -16.33 -2.01 -3.96
CA PRO A 72 -15.75 -3.09 -4.74
C PRO A 72 -16.58 -3.31 -6.00
N VAL A 73 -15.91 -3.38 -7.15
CA VAL A 73 -16.53 -3.86 -8.37
C VAL A 73 -16.38 -5.38 -8.32
N HIS A 74 -17.49 -6.08 -8.13
CA HIS A 74 -17.54 -7.52 -8.35
C HIS A 74 -17.71 -7.72 -9.86
N PRO A 75 -16.74 -8.32 -10.57
CA PRO A 75 -16.99 -8.79 -11.91
C PRO A 75 -18.21 -9.72 -11.83
N ARG A 76 -19.26 -9.43 -12.59
CA ARG A 76 -20.32 -10.41 -12.81
C ARG A 76 -19.76 -11.42 -13.79
N ASP A 77 -19.93 -12.71 -13.46
CA ASP A 77 -19.57 -13.83 -14.34
C ASP A 77 -20.24 -13.71 -15.72
#